data_AF-A0A1B6LTJ9-F1
#
_entry.id   AF-A0A1B6LTJ9-F1
#
_cell.length_a   1.000
_cell.length_b   1.000
_cell.length_c   1.000
_cell.angle_alpha   90.00
_cell.angle_beta   90.00
_cell.angle_gamma   90.00
#
_symmetry.space_group_name_H-M   'P 1'
#
loop_
_entity.id
_entity.type
_entity.pdbx_description
1 polymer ?
#
loop_
_entity_poly.entity_id
_entity_poly.type
_entity_poly.pdbx_seq_one_letter_code
_entity_poly.pdbx_strand_id
1 'polypeptide(L)'
;VKLDITGSQLTTLTPQFLSALDDRRGDLILVGLASNPILCDCGVRALRRSSLAQGINCTSPANLAGRILVEIADDELTCDPHRPTTTTRAPITILKTSRTTPRMTTEPEIIWSLPPTTMSNSKILVTNKAPSSVMNTIN
;
A
#
# COMPACT_ATOMS: atom_id res chain seq x y z
N VAL A 1 5.00 -28.69 28.55
CA VAL A 1 3.53 -28.54 28.69
C VAL A 1 2.94 -28.13 27.35
N LYS A 2 1.85 -28.76 26.90
CA LYS A 2 1.22 -28.50 25.60
C LYS A 2 -0.11 -27.78 25.81
N LEU A 3 -0.30 -26.66 25.11
CA LEU A 3 -1.56 -25.91 25.04
C LEU A 3 -2.22 -26.23 23.71
N ASP A 4 -3.34 -26.94 23.75
CA ASP A 4 -4.10 -27.31 22.56
C ASP A 4 -5.29 -26.37 22.39
N ILE A 5 -5.32 -25.65 21.27
CA ILE A 5 -6.38 -24.72 20.87
C ILE A 5 -7.06 -25.17 19.58
N THR A 6 -6.97 -26.47 19.27
CA THR A 6 -7.58 -27.04 18.07
C THR A 6 -9.09 -26.89 18.10
N GLY A 7 -9.70 -26.47 16.99
CA GLY A 7 -11.15 -26.32 16.86
C GLY A 7 -11.75 -25.14 17.64
N SER A 8 -10.90 -24.22 18.13
CA SER A 8 -11.37 -22.96 18.72
C SER A 8 -11.79 -21.97 17.62
N GLN A 9 -12.40 -20.85 18.03
CA GLN A 9 -12.80 -19.76 17.13
C GLN A 9 -11.86 -18.55 17.27
N LEU A 10 -10.56 -18.80 17.46
CA LEU A 10 -9.58 -17.73 17.61
C LEU A 10 -9.34 -17.05 16.27
N THR A 11 -9.64 -15.77 16.18
CA THR A 11 -9.43 -15.01 14.94
C THR A 11 -8.04 -14.39 14.86
N THR A 12 -7.46 -14.01 16.01
CA THR A 12 -6.14 -13.38 16.10
C THR A 12 -5.50 -13.65 17.46
N LEU A 13 -4.18 -13.52 17.54
CA LEU A 13 -3.41 -13.59 18.79
C LEU A 13 -2.83 -12.21 19.08
N THR A 14 -3.00 -11.74 20.31
CA THR A 14 -2.47 -10.43 20.69
C THR A 14 -0.94 -10.47 20.76
N PRO A 15 -0.25 -9.36 20.45
CA PRO A 15 1.20 -9.28 20.57
C PRO A 15 1.71 -9.65 21.96
N GLN A 16 0.98 -9.25 23.01
CA GLN A 16 1.31 -9.55 24.41
C GLN A 16 1.32 -11.06 24.68
N PHE A 17 0.34 -11.79 24.15
CA PHE A 17 0.29 -13.24 24.30
C PHE A 17 1.42 -13.92 23.53
N LEU A 18 1.73 -13.43 22.32
CA LEU A 18 2.84 -13.95 21.52
C LEU A 18 4.18 -13.75 22.22
N SER A 19 4.42 -12.58 22.82
CA SER A 19 5.63 -12.33 23.62
C SER A 19 5.73 -13.27 24.82
N ALA A 20 4.64 -13.44 25.58
CA ALA A 20 4.63 -14.34 26.73
C ALA A 20 4.85 -15.82 26.34
N LEU A 21 4.38 -16.23 25.16
CA LEU A 21 4.67 -17.55 24.61
C LEU A 21 6.13 -17.68 24.18
N ASP A 22 6.71 -16.63 23.60
CA ASP A 22 8.11 -16.59 23.18
C ASP A 22 9.06 -16.81 24.36
N ASP A 23 8.83 -16.09 25.46
CA ASP A 23 9.59 -16.19 26.71
C ASP A 23 9.57 -17.61 27.31
N ARG A 24 8.53 -18.39 27.01
CA ARG A 24 8.30 -19.74 27.54
C ARG A 24 8.42 -20.83 26.49
N ARG A 25 9.00 -20.55 25.32
CA ARG A 25 9.12 -21.50 24.19
C ARG A 25 9.76 -22.85 24.54
N GLY A 26 10.60 -22.91 25.57
CA GLY A 26 11.21 -24.16 26.04
C GLY A 26 10.24 -25.08 26.79
N ASP A 27 9.22 -24.51 27.44
CA ASP A 27 8.32 -25.23 28.34
C ASP A 27 6.88 -25.33 27.80
N LEU A 28 6.47 -24.41 26.94
CA LEU A 28 5.11 -24.32 26.38
C LEU A 28 5.12 -24.50 24.86
N ILE A 29 4.27 -25.41 24.38
CA ILE A 29 4.04 -25.63 22.94
C ILE A 29 2.55 -25.38 22.66
N LEU A 30 2.27 -24.41 21.78
CA LEU A 30 0.91 -24.13 21.29
C LEU A 30 0.62 -24.98 20.05
N VAL A 31 -0.51 -25.69 20.03
CA VAL A 31 -0.92 -26.56 18.93
C VAL A 31 -2.36 -26.25 18.55
N GLY A 32 -2.70 -26.39 17.27
CA GLY A 32 -4.07 -26.22 16.79
C GLY A 32 -4.40 -24.84 16.23
N LEU A 33 -3.46 -23.90 16.21
CA LEU A 33 -3.69 -22.55 15.71
C LEU A 33 -4.15 -22.53 14.23
N ALA A 34 -3.63 -23.42 13.39
CA ALA A 34 -4.02 -23.54 11.99
C ALA A 34 -5.46 -24.07 11.76
N SER A 35 -6.10 -24.64 12.78
CA SER A 35 -7.49 -25.09 12.69
C SER A 35 -8.52 -24.00 13.03
N ASN A 36 -8.03 -22.81 13.40
CA ASN A 36 -8.86 -21.69 13.80
C ASN A 36 -9.13 -20.76 12.60
N PRO A 37 -10.28 -20.06 12.56
CA PRO A 37 -10.60 -19.13 11.49
C PRO A 37 -9.81 -17.81 11.64
N ILE A 38 -8.55 -17.81 11.19
CA ILE A 38 -7.67 -16.64 11.34
C ILE A 38 -8.10 -15.48 10.43
N LEU A 39 -8.25 -14.30 11.04
CA LEU A 39 -8.52 -13.03 10.38
C LEU A 39 -7.19 -12.33 10.09
N CYS A 40 -6.81 -12.27 8.83
CA CYS A 40 -5.55 -11.71 8.37
C CYS A 40 -5.63 -10.20 8.13
N ASP A 41 -5.71 -9.45 9.22
CA ASP A 41 -5.71 -7.99 9.27
C ASP A 41 -4.36 -7.43 9.77
N CYS A 42 -4.33 -6.17 10.18
CA CYS A 42 -3.12 -5.58 10.77
C CYS A 42 -2.73 -6.18 12.13
N GLY A 43 -3.66 -6.76 12.88
CA GLY A 43 -3.42 -7.35 14.19
C GLY A 43 -2.56 -8.62 14.12
N VAL A 44 -2.71 -9.40 13.04
CA VAL A 44 -1.91 -10.63 12.85
C VAL A 44 -0.47 -10.38 12.38
N ARG A 45 -0.06 -9.12 12.16
CA ARG A 45 1.35 -8.81 11.78
C ARG A 45 2.35 -9.31 12.83
N ALA A 46 1.99 -9.26 14.10
CA ALA A 46 2.82 -9.82 15.17
C ALA A 46 2.91 -11.36 15.05
N LEU A 47 1.77 -12.01 14.79
CA LEU A 47 1.71 -13.46 14.58
C LEU A 47 2.55 -13.89 13.38
N ARG A 48 2.48 -13.16 12.25
CA ARG A 48 3.25 -13.43 11.03
C ARG A 48 4.76 -13.48 11.29
N ARG A 49 5.27 -12.64 12.20
CA ARG A 49 6.71 -12.59 12.55
C ARG A 49 7.10 -13.67 13.55
N SER A 50 6.15 -14.36 14.15
CA SER A 50 6.39 -15.45 15.08
C SER A 50 6.63 -16.77 14.34
N SER A 51 7.37 -17.69 14.96
CA SER A 51 7.54 -19.06 14.45
C SER A 51 6.23 -19.84 14.36
N LEU A 52 5.17 -19.38 15.03
CA LEU A 52 3.84 -19.99 15.01
C LEU A 52 3.08 -19.72 13.71
N ALA A 53 3.53 -18.78 12.87
CA ALA A 53 2.88 -18.44 11.61
C ALA A 53 2.88 -19.56 10.56
N GLN A 54 3.78 -20.54 10.72
CA GLN A 54 4.01 -21.58 9.72
C GLN A 54 2.77 -22.47 9.55
N GLY A 55 2.29 -22.58 8.31
CA GLY A 55 1.13 -23.43 7.99
C GLY A 55 -0.22 -22.86 8.39
N ILE A 56 -0.29 -21.59 8.82
CA ILE A 56 -1.57 -20.91 9.05
C ILE A 56 -2.12 -20.39 7.73
N ASN A 57 -3.39 -20.72 7.45
CA ASN A 57 -4.14 -20.14 6.35
C ASN A 57 -5.09 -19.04 6.84
N CYS A 58 -5.26 -18.02 6.03
CA CYS A 58 -6.21 -16.95 6.29
C CYS A 58 -7.62 -17.40 5.91
N THR A 59 -8.59 -17.16 6.78
CA THR A 59 -10.01 -17.41 6.47
C THR A 59 -10.70 -16.13 6.00
N SER A 60 -10.26 -14.98 6.51
CA SER A 60 -10.78 -13.65 6.21
C SER A 60 -9.62 -12.66 6.26
N PRO A 61 -9.66 -11.49 5.60
CA PRO A 61 -10.68 -11.00 4.67
C PRO A 61 -10.71 -11.75 3.33
N ALA A 62 -11.80 -11.61 2.56
CA ALA A 62 -12.04 -12.37 1.33
C ALA A 62 -10.92 -12.29 0.28
N ASN A 63 -10.16 -11.18 0.24
CA ASN A 63 -9.01 -11.00 -0.64
C ASN A 63 -7.78 -11.84 -0.24
N LEU A 64 -7.71 -12.25 1.04
CA LEU A 64 -6.62 -13.06 1.59
C LEU A 64 -7.05 -14.49 1.95
N ALA A 65 -8.35 -14.79 1.87
CA ALA A 65 -8.89 -16.10 2.16
C ALA A 65 -8.17 -17.21 1.35
N GLY A 66 -7.73 -18.25 2.05
CA GLY A 66 -6.98 -19.39 1.50
C GLY A 66 -5.47 -19.17 1.32
N ARG A 67 -4.94 -17.97 1.54
CA ARG A 67 -3.49 -17.70 1.48
C ARG A 67 -2.80 -18.06 2.79
N ILE A 68 -1.52 -18.42 2.71
CA ILE A 68 -0.69 -18.72 3.88
C ILE A 68 -0.19 -17.42 4.50
N LEU A 69 -0.31 -17.27 5.83
CA LEU A 69 0.03 -16.04 6.54
C LEU A 69 1.47 -15.55 6.29
N VAL A 70 2.42 -16.48 6.19
CA VAL A 70 3.84 -16.17 5.96
C VAL A 70 4.09 -15.57 4.57
N GLU A 71 3.29 -15.96 3.56
CA GLU A 71 3.45 -15.52 2.18
C GLU A 71 2.84 -14.13 1.91
N ILE A 72 1.91 -13.69 2.76
CA ILE A 72 1.23 -12.40 2.62
C ILE A 72 2.19 -11.28 3.03
N ALA A 73 2.20 -10.18 2.29
CA ALA A 73 3.01 -9.00 2.62
C ALA A 73 2.38 -8.18 3.75
N ASP A 74 3.20 -7.49 4.55
CA ASP A 74 2.71 -6.62 5.62
C ASP A 74 1.81 -5.48 5.10
N ASP A 75 1.99 -5.06 3.84
CA ASP A 75 1.17 -4.03 3.18
C ASP A 75 -0.25 -4.50 2.85
N GLU A 76 -0.47 -5.81 2.73
CA GLU A 76 -1.80 -6.39 2.52
C GLU A 76 -2.57 -6.57 3.82
N LEU A 77 -1.86 -6.75 4.94
CA LEU A 77 -2.38 -6.88 6.29
C LEU A 77 -2.83 -5.53 6.87
N THR A 78 -3.87 -4.91 6.29
CA THR A 78 -4.40 -3.61 6.75
C THR A 78 -5.60 -3.76 7.68
N CYS A 79 -5.83 -2.77 8.54
CA CYS A 79 -7.07 -2.61 9.31
C CYS A 79 -7.91 -1.40 8.83
N ASP A 80 -7.53 -0.80 7.69
CA ASP A 80 -8.26 0.34 7.15
C ASP A 80 -9.61 -0.12 6.57
N PRO A 81 -10.75 0.33 7.12
CA PRO A 81 -12.08 -0.03 6.64
C PRO A 81 -12.41 0.54 5.25
N HIS A 82 -11.63 1.51 4.75
CA HIS A 82 -11.88 2.20 3.48
C HIS A 82 -10.97 1.74 2.34
N ARG A 83 -10.00 0.85 2.58
CA ARG A 83 -9.08 0.41 1.52
C ARG A 83 -9.79 -0.55 0.56
N PRO A 84 -9.99 -0.20 -0.73
CA PRO A 84 -10.54 -1.12 -1.71
C PRO A 84 -9.58 -2.29 -1.92
N THR A 85 -10.10 -3.52 -1.94
CA THR A 85 -9.34 -4.78 -2.06
C THR A 85 -8.71 -5.04 -3.44
N THR A 86 -8.49 -3.99 -4.24
CA THR A 86 -7.91 -4.11 -5.58
C THR A 86 -6.39 -4.11 -5.47
N THR A 87 -5.79 -5.29 -5.23
CA THR A 87 -4.35 -5.50 -5.48
C THR A 87 -4.11 -5.42 -6.98
N THR A 88 -4.01 -4.19 -7.52
CA THR A 88 -3.42 -3.94 -8.84
C THR A 88 -1.93 -4.18 -8.69
N ARG A 89 -1.51 -5.41 -8.98
CA ARG A 89 -0.09 -5.77 -9.09
C ARG A 89 0.47 -4.97 -10.26
N ALA A 90 1.11 -3.83 -9.97
CA ALA A 90 1.76 -3.01 -10.98
C ALA A 90 2.80 -3.87 -11.71
N PRO A 91 2.71 -4.06 -13.04
CA PRO A 91 3.79 -4.69 -13.77
C PRO A 91 4.99 -3.74 -13.74
N ILE A 92 6.16 -4.30 -13.42
CA ILE A 92 7.44 -3.58 -13.47
C ILE A 92 7.69 -3.25 -14.95
N THR A 93 7.32 -2.05 -15.39
CA THR A 93 7.56 -1.59 -16.75
C THR A 93 9.05 -1.32 -16.92
N ILE A 94 9.79 -2.30 -17.41
CA ILE A 94 11.12 -2.08 -17.97
C ILE A 94 10.94 -1.07 -19.10
N LEU A 95 11.49 0.14 -18.94
CA LEU A 95 11.50 1.16 -19.97
C LEU A 95 12.17 0.59 -21.23
N LYS A 96 11.37 0.28 -22.24
CA LYS A 96 11.84 0.17 -23.62
C LYS A 96 10.96 1.03 -24.52
N THR A 97 11.65 2.00 -25.10
CA THR A 97 11.25 3.03 -26.05
C THR A 97 10.32 2.57 -27.18
N SER A 98 9.30 3.42 -27.41
CA SER A 98 8.57 3.73 -28.65
C SER A 98 7.57 2.73 -29.25
N ARG A 99 6.33 3.20 -29.45
CA ARG A 99 5.72 3.57 -30.76
C ARG A 99 4.22 3.19 -30.87
N THR A 100 3.39 4.23 -30.76
CA THR A 100 2.14 4.59 -31.48
C THR A 100 1.02 3.58 -31.83
N THR A 101 -0.22 4.00 -31.46
CA THR A 101 -1.60 3.71 -31.98
C THR A 101 -2.41 2.56 -31.35
N PRO A 102 -3.77 2.60 -31.40
CA PRO A 102 -4.70 3.60 -30.88
C PRO A 102 -5.66 3.01 -29.81
N ARG A 103 -6.13 3.84 -28.86
CA ARG A 103 -7.05 3.45 -27.77
C ARG A 103 -8.50 3.63 -28.22
N MET A 104 -9.25 2.53 -28.38
CA MET A 104 -10.71 2.54 -28.46
C MET A 104 -11.29 2.98 -27.10
N THR A 105 -12.16 3.97 -27.16
CA THR A 105 -12.68 4.75 -26.05
C THR A 105 -13.88 4.06 -25.40
N THR A 106 -13.76 3.73 -24.11
CA THR A 106 -14.88 3.82 -23.16
C THR A 106 -14.44 4.82 -22.09
N GLU A 107 -14.83 6.07 -22.34
CA GLU A 107 -14.63 7.28 -21.53
C GLU A 107 -15.34 7.14 -20.14
N PRO A 108 -14.93 7.80 -19.03
CA PRO A 108 -14.25 9.11 -18.99
C PRO A 108 -12.94 9.25 -18.23
N GLU A 109 -11.99 9.93 -18.89
CA GLU A 109 -11.05 10.82 -18.21
C GLU A 109 -11.61 12.24 -18.28
N ILE A 110 -12.02 12.78 -17.12
CA ILE A 110 -12.40 14.17 -17.00
C ILE A 110 -11.11 15.00 -16.99
N ILE A 111 -10.77 15.60 -18.14
CA ILE A 111 -9.68 16.58 -18.24
C ILE A 111 -10.29 17.96 -17.99
N TRP A 112 -10.06 18.50 -16.79
CA TRP A 112 -10.39 19.90 -16.48
C TRP A 112 -9.33 20.83 -17.07
N SER A 113 -9.67 21.50 -18.17
CA SER A 113 -8.86 22.58 -18.73
C SER A 113 -9.63 23.89 -18.67
N LEU A 114 -9.05 24.89 -18.00
CA LEU A 114 -9.53 26.27 -18.06
C LEU A 114 -9.23 26.86 -19.46
N PRO A 115 -10.11 27.70 -20.03
CA PRO A 115 -9.88 28.30 -21.34
C PRO A 115 -8.73 29.33 -21.28
N PRO A 116 -7.79 29.32 -22.24
CA PRO A 116 -6.81 30.39 -22.38
C PRO A 116 -7.46 31.65 -22.98
N THR A 117 -7.39 32.77 -22.27
CA THR A 117 -7.78 34.09 -22.78
C THR A 117 -6.78 34.56 -23.85
N THR A 118 -7.25 34.69 -25.08
CA THR A 118 -6.53 35.26 -26.21
C THR A 118 -6.68 36.78 -26.24
N MET A 119 -5.58 37.53 -26.35
CA MET A 119 -5.41 38.82 -27.06
C MET A 119 -3.90 39.10 -27.10
N SER A 120 -3.26 39.76 -28.05
CA SER A 120 -3.52 40.19 -29.42
C SER A 120 -2.16 40.77 -29.88
N ASN A 121 -1.85 40.59 -31.15
CA ASN A 121 -0.66 40.99 -31.90
C ASN A 121 -0.02 42.34 -31.50
N SER A 122 1.31 42.38 -31.34
CA SER A 122 2.14 43.57 -31.59
C SER A 122 3.54 43.14 -32.02
N LYS A 123 3.90 43.49 -33.27
CA LYS A 123 5.21 43.27 -33.89
C LYS A 123 6.34 43.78 -32.99
N ILE A 124 7.33 42.90 -32.73
CA ILE A 124 8.60 43.29 -32.13
C ILE A 124 9.45 43.96 -33.21
N LEU A 125 9.61 45.29 -33.13
CA LEU A 125 10.67 46.02 -33.82
C LEU A 125 11.80 46.22 -32.81
N VAL A 126 12.89 45.46 -33.01
CA VAL A 126 14.14 45.61 -32.27
C VAL A 126 14.78 46.94 -32.66
N THR A 127 15.01 47.83 -31.69
CA THR A 127 16.04 48.86 -31.82
C THR A 127 16.86 48.93 -30.55
N ASN A 128 18.16 48.87 -30.78
CA ASN A 128 19.24 49.00 -29.83
C ASN A 128 19.11 50.26 -28.97
N LYS A 129 19.68 50.22 -27.75
CA LYS A 129 20.64 51.21 -27.19
C LYS A 129 20.63 51.14 -25.66
N ALA A 130 21.79 50.85 -25.07
CA ALA A 130 22.09 50.97 -23.63
C ALA A 130 21.79 52.41 -23.14
N PRO A 131 21.64 52.74 -21.83
CA PRO A 131 22.78 52.67 -20.91
C PRO A 131 22.49 52.60 -19.37
N SER A 132 23.55 52.32 -18.63
CA SER A 132 23.99 52.85 -17.33
C SER A 132 23.03 53.63 -16.39
N SER A 133 23.01 53.17 -15.13
CA SER A 133 23.54 53.82 -13.92
C SER A 133 22.90 55.09 -13.30
N VAL A 134 22.93 55.05 -11.96
CA VAL A 134 22.99 56.09 -10.90
C VAL A 134 21.73 56.84 -10.41
N MET A 135 21.57 56.72 -9.07
CA MET A 135 21.42 57.81 -8.07
C MET A 135 20.04 58.22 -7.51
N ASN A 136 19.91 57.90 -6.22
CA ASN A 136 19.53 58.75 -5.08
C ASN A 136 18.08 59.14 -4.74
N THR A 137 17.78 58.92 -3.45
CA THR A 137 17.42 59.93 -2.43
C THR A 137 16.00 59.89 -1.82
N ILE A 138 16.00 59.52 -0.53
CA ILE A 138 15.42 60.17 0.68
C ILE A 138 13.98 60.69 0.62
N ASN A 139 13.11 60.15 1.48
CA ASN A 139 12.64 60.83 2.72
C ASN A 139 11.93 59.86 3.67
#